data_AF-A0A956VNC6-F1
#
_entry.id   AF-A0A956VNC6-F1
#
_cell.length_a   1.000
_cell.length_b   1.000
_cell.length_c   1.000
_cell.angle_alpha   90.00
_cell.angle_beta   90.00
_cell.angle_gamma   90.00
#
_symmetry.space_group_name_H-M   'P 1'
#
loop_
_entity.id
_entity.type
_entity.pdbx_description
1 polymer ?
#
loop_
_entity_poly.entity_id
_entity_poly.type
_entity_poly.pdbx_seq_one_letter_code
_entity_poly.pdbx_strand_id
1 'polypeptide(L)'
;MTVLLIILALFAAVTGGAVAAFTIGTAGGIAVVVAVIAITAVALYLRGTLLKIASAATAVIALAAIGFGGYSALQIASALGSFDGPADAPDAAALASGQAKLDAAESQAGFSVELTQEELTAILQDTLTGADENPIRRVDLTVVDGTDGGNGSLDFEITLKNGSLSGHGRVGATLDAGAINIEVEEVSLGNFSLPGFANGAMEEIVDTVLDLNERLADFRADVQSLEIGNGRVLVTGTQATGDVLTASTLLDALAENAASLDSAVTPPAEVLGPGTVNSTSADGSTYVVVIGDSLAANVGVASANQGYASRIHRVIAEREGGSVGLRNFGISGETSGTLIRAGQLDEALAFIRANDVAYVIIDIGANDLLGHLGSADCAESIDNAACQARLGPALESYRANLGRILGDLRDAAGDGTPILFLQTYNPFSLGLGGLSLEAASDDATAQLNAVAAEVGAAHDVTIADGATPMRGTTASTTHMLDAQPDIHPNGVGYDLLAQALADVLP
;
A
#
# COMPACT_ATOMS: atom_id res chain seq x y z
N MET A 1 -44.25 -41.91 11.97
CA MET A 1 -43.12 -42.13 12.90
C MET A 1 -41.77 -42.08 12.17
N THR A 2 -41.61 -42.79 11.05
CA THR A 2 -40.39 -42.78 10.22
C THR A 2 -40.03 -41.39 9.67
N VAL A 3 -41.01 -40.64 9.14
CA VAL A 3 -40.80 -39.26 8.65
C VAL A 3 -40.36 -38.31 9.77
N LEU A 4 -40.97 -38.42 10.95
CA LEU A 4 -40.63 -37.62 12.12
C LEU A 4 -39.21 -37.91 12.63
N LEU A 5 -38.78 -39.18 12.61
CA LEU A 5 -37.41 -39.60 12.94
C LEU A 5 -36.38 -38.98 11.97
N ILE A 6 -36.67 -38.99 10.67
CA ILE A 6 -35.79 -38.42 9.65
C ILE A 6 -35.67 -36.90 9.82
N ILE A 7 -36.77 -36.21 10.10
CA ILE A 7 -36.75 -34.75 10.34
C ILE A 7 -35.96 -34.41 11.61
N LEU A 8 -36.17 -35.15 12.71
CA LEU A 8 -35.40 -34.98 13.96
C LEU A 8 -33.91 -35.26 13.77
N ALA A 9 -33.56 -36.26 12.97
CA ALA A 9 -32.18 -36.60 12.66
C ALA A 9 -31.48 -35.55 11.80
N LEU A 10 -32.16 -35.03 10.78
CA LEU A 10 -31.65 -33.92 9.96
C LEU A 10 -31.42 -32.69 10.82
N PHE A 11 -32.38 -32.35 11.67
CA PHE A 11 -32.25 -31.23 12.59
C PHE A 11 -31.09 -31.43 13.58
N ALA A 12 -30.98 -32.61 14.21
CA ALA A 12 -29.89 -32.95 15.13
C ALA A 12 -28.51 -32.93 14.44
N ALA A 13 -28.43 -33.39 13.18
CA ALA A 13 -27.20 -33.37 12.40
C ALA A 13 -26.78 -31.94 12.09
N VAL A 14 -27.73 -31.07 11.69
CA VAL A 14 -27.44 -29.67 11.40
C VAL A 14 -27.04 -28.92 12.68
N THR A 15 -27.82 -28.99 13.75
CA THR A 15 -27.54 -28.23 14.97
C THR A 15 -26.34 -28.79 15.74
N GLY A 16 -26.23 -30.12 15.87
CA GLY A 16 -25.12 -30.77 16.54
C GLY A 16 -23.82 -30.67 15.73
N GLY A 17 -23.90 -30.78 14.41
CA GLY A 17 -22.79 -30.57 13.49
C GLY A 17 -22.28 -29.12 13.53
N ALA A 18 -23.17 -28.13 13.54
CA ALA A 18 -22.81 -26.73 13.69
C ALA A 18 -22.13 -26.46 15.04
N VAL A 19 -22.74 -26.89 16.16
CA VAL A 19 -22.13 -26.75 17.50
C VAL A 19 -20.74 -27.40 17.54
N ALA A 20 -20.61 -28.63 17.03
CA ALA A 20 -19.34 -29.33 17.00
C ALA A 20 -18.31 -28.65 16.08
N ALA A 21 -18.73 -28.10 14.94
CA ALA A 21 -17.86 -27.34 14.06
C ALA A 21 -17.27 -26.12 14.77
N PHE A 22 -18.08 -25.40 15.56
CA PHE A 22 -17.63 -24.23 16.33
C PHE A 22 -16.80 -24.61 17.57
N THR A 23 -17.04 -25.77 18.21
CA THR A 23 -16.31 -26.13 19.45
C THR A 23 -15.07 -26.98 19.24
N ILE A 24 -15.04 -27.83 18.21
CA ILE A 24 -13.97 -28.83 17.98
C ILE A 24 -13.52 -28.88 16.51
N GLY A 25 -13.83 -27.84 15.73
CA GLY A 25 -13.41 -27.68 14.35
C GLY A 25 -14.27 -28.40 13.32
N THR A 26 -14.10 -28.03 12.04
CA THR A 26 -14.90 -28.50 10.91
C THR A 26 -14.91 -30.02 10.76
N ALA A 27 -13.77 -30.68 10.97
CA ALA A 27 -13.68 -32.14 10.94
C ALA A 27 -14.53 -32.82 12.05
N GLY A 28 -14.57 -32.23 13.24
CA GLY A 28 -15.43 -32.68 14.34
C GLY A 28 -16.92 -32.47 14.04
N GLY A 29 -17.27 -31.33 13.44
CA GLY A 29 -18.61 -31.06 12.92
C GLY A 29 -19.08 -32.11 11.92
N ILE A 30 -18.24 -32.44 10.92
CA ILE A 30 -18.52 -33.47 9.92
C ILE A 30 -18.68 -34.84 10.59
N ALA A 31 -17.82 -35.20 11.55
CA ALA A 31 -17.91 -36.47 12.26
C ALA A 31 -19.24 -36.62 13.01
N VAL A 32 -19.74 -35.55 13.64
CA VAL A 32 -21.04 -35.54 14.33
C VAL A 32 -22.20 -35.70 13.34
N VAL A 33 -22.16 -35.00 12.20
CA VAL A 33 -23.17 -35.15 11.13
C VAL A 33 -23.21 -36.60 10.64
N VAL A 34 -22.05 -37.18 10.33
CA VAL A 34 -21.93 -38.57 9.85
C VAL A 34 -22.45 -39.56 10.90
N ALA A 35 -22.11 -39.37 12.18
CA ALA A 35 -22.58 -40.21 13.27
C ALA A 35 -24.11 -40.17 13.42
N VAL A 36 -24.73 -38.98 13.36
CA VAL A 36 -26.19 -38.83 13.46
C VAL A 36 -26.89 -39.49 12.26
N ILE A 37 -26.35 -39.35 11.05
CA ILE A 37 -26.88 -40.01 9.86
C ILE A 37 -26.77 -41.54 9.99
N ALA A 38 -25.62 -42.05 10.44
CA ALA A 38 -25.41 -43.48 10.63
C ALA A 38 -26.35 -44.09 11.69
N ILE A 39 -26.53 -43.42 12.83
CA ILE A 39 -27.46 -43.83 13.90
C ILE A 39 -28.90 -43.84 13.37
N THR A 40 -29.26 -42.84 12.56
CA THR A 40 -30.60 -42.75 11.96
C THR A 40 -30.84 -43.86 10.95
N ALA A 41 -29.86 -44.14 10.09
CA ALA A 41 -29.93 -45.24 9.14
C ALA A 41 -30.13 -46.59 9.85
N VAL A 42 -29.40 -46.84 10.95
CA VAL A 42 -29.57 -48.05 11.78
C VAL A 42 -30.95 -48.08 12.43
N ALA A 43 -31.42 -46.95 12.96
CA ALA A 43 -32.72 -46.85 13.63
C ALA A 43 -33.90 -47.17 12.69
N LEU A 44 -33.81 -46.84 11.39
CA LEU A 44 -34.85 -47.16 10.40
C LEU A 44 -35.10 -48.66 10.20
N TYR A 45 -34.14 -49.52 10.56
CA TYR A 45 -34.28 -50.98 10.50
C TYR A 45 -34.78 -51.62 11.81
N LEU A 46 -34.85 -50.87 12.91
CA LEU A 46 -35.28 -51.36 14.22
C LEU A 46 -36.82 -51.33 14.36
N ARG A 47 -37.40 -52.28 15.11
CA ARG A 47 -38.85 -52.33 15.42
C ARG A 47 -39.12 -52.31 16.93
N GLY A 48 -40.31 -51.85 17.31
CA GLY A 48 -40.80 -51.90 18.69
C GLY A 48 -40.06 -50.95 19.64
N THR A 49 -39.64 -51.44 20.81
CA THR A 49 -39.04 -50.64 21.89
C THR A 49 -37.70 -50.01 21.49
N LEU A 50 -36.90 -50.69 20.68
CA LEU A 50 -35.58 -50.20 20.24
C LEU A 50 -35.69 -48.96 19.34
N LEU A 51 -36.71 -48.88 18.49
CA LEU A 51 -36.98 -47.70 17.67
C LEU A 51 -37.36 -46.48 18.53
N LYS A 52 -38.12 -46.71 19.62
CA LYS A 52 -38.49 -45.65 20.58
C LYS A 52 -37.27 -45.12 21.33
N ILE A 53 -36.38 -46.01 21.78
CA ILE A 53 -35.12 -45.64 22.45
C ILE A 53 -34.21 -44.83 21.50
N ALA A 54 -34.05 -45.27 20.25
CA ALA A 54 -33.25 -44.54 19.26
C ALA A 54 -33.82 -43.14 18.98
N SER A 55 -35.15 -43.02 18.79
CA SER A 55 -35.79 -41.72 18.58
C SER A 55 -35.67 -40.78 19.79
N ALA A 56 -35.74 -41.33 21.02
CA ALA A 56 -35.57 -40.57 22.24
C ALA A 56 -34.11 -40.09 22.40
N ALA A 57 -33.13 -40.94 22.09
CA ALA A 57 -31.72 -40.57 22.11
C ALA A 57 -31.39 -39.44 21.12
N THR A 58 -31.87 -39.53 19.87
CA THR A 58 -31.70 -38.47 18.88
C THR A 58 -32.37 -37.17 19.31
N ALA A 59 -33.58 -37.24 19.89
CA ALA A 59 -34.26 -36.05 20.40
C ALA A 59 -33.52 -35.42 21.59
N VAL A 60 -32.96 -36.22 22.51
CA VAL A 60 -32.13 -35.73 23.61
C VAL A 60 -30.86 -35.06 23.10
N ILE A 61 -30.19 -35.65 22.10
CA ILE A 61 -29.00 -35.06 21.46
C ILE A 61 -29.37 -33.74 20.78
N ALA A 62 -30.49 -33.68 20.05
CA ALA A 62 -30.97 -32.46 19.41
C ALA A 62 -31.28 -31.36 20.44
N LEU A 63 -32.02 -31.70 21.51
CA LEU A 63 -32.36 -30.75 22.57
C LEU A 63 -31.14 -30.29 23.36
N ALA A 64 -30.17 -31.17 23.60
CA ALA A 64 -28.89 -30.81 24.21
C ALA A 64 -28.08 -29.89 23.31
N ALA A 65 -28.04 -30.15 21.99
CA ALA A 65 -27.37 -29.29 21.02
C ALA A 65 -28.03 -27.90 20.90
N ILE A 66 -29.37 -27.84 20.87
CA ILE A 66 -30.11 -26.55 20.90
C ILE A 66 -29.86 -25.82 22.22
N GLY A 67 -29.96 -26.52 23.34
CA GLY A 67 -29.78 -25.93 24.67
C GLY A 67 -28.37 -25.38 24.85
N PHE A 68 -27.35 -26.16 24.47
CA PHE A 68 -25.96 -25.74 24.49
C PHE A 68 -25.71 -24.59 23.52
N GLY A 69 -26.09 -24.74 22.24
CA GLY A 69 -25.91 -23.68 21.24
C GLY A 69 -26.64 -22.38 21.58
N GLY A 70 -27.87 -22.47 22.09
CA GLY A 70 -28.64 -21.30 22.56
C GLY A 70 -28.05 -20.64 23.79
N TYR A 71 -27.56 -21.43 24.76
CA TYR A 71 -26.86 -20.91 25.93
C TYR A 71 -25.55 -20.22 25.55
N SER A 72 -24.77 -20.82 24.66
CA SER A 72 -23.53 -20.26 24.13
C SER A 72 -23.76 -18.98 23.33
N ALA A 73 -24.78 -18.94 22.48
CA ALA A 73 -25.16 -17.74 21.73
C ALA A 73 -25.59 -16.60 22.67
N LEU A 74 -26.35 -16.90 23.73
CA LEU A 74 -26.72 -15.92 24.75
C LEU A 74 -25.50 -15.43 25.54
N GLN A 75 -24.55 -16.30 25.88
CA GLN A 75 -23.30 -15.88 26.53
C GLN A 75 -22.50 -14.94 25.64
N ILE A 76 -22.26 -15.30 24.39
CA ILE A 76 -21.53 -14.47 23.42
C ILE A 76 -22.26 -13.13 23.23
N ALA A 77 -23.58 -13.15 23.01
CA ALA A 77 -24.37 -11.92 22.87
C ALA A 77 -24.35 -11.04 24.13
N SER A 78 -24.39 -11.64 25.32
CA SER A 78 -24.25 -10.90 26.57
C SER A 78 -22.85 -10.35 26.80
N ALA A 79 -21.83 -11.00 26.24
CA ALA A 79 -20.44 -10.59 26.38
C ALA A 79 -20.05 -9.48 25.41
N LEU A 80 -20.50 -9.58 24.17
CA LEU A 80 -20.28 -8.56 23.15
C LEU A 80 -21.23 -7.36 23.32
N GLY A 81 -22.39 -7.56 23.95
CA GLY A 81 -23.37 -6.49 24.22
C GLY A 81 -23.21 -5.80 25.58
N SER A 82 -22.16 -6.10 26.34
CA SER A 82 -21.89 -5.51 27.66
C SER A 82 -20.76 -4.48 27.56
N PHE A 83 -21.12 -3.20 27.63
CA PHE A 83 -20.17 -2.08 27.55
C PHE A 83 -19.83 -1.47 28.91
N ASP A 84 -20.48 -1.93 29.99
CA ASP A 84 -20.32 -1.42 31.35
C ASP A 84 -18.89 -1.64 31.89
N GLY A 85 -18.32 -0.58 32.46
CA GLY A 85 -16.99 -0.58 33.09
C GLY A 85 -15.88 -0.02 32.18
N PRO A 86 -14.80 0.54 32.76
CA PRO A 86 -13.69 1.06 31.97
C PRO A 86 -12.86 -0.07 31.38
N ALA A 87 -12.23 0.19 30.23
CA ALA A 87 -11.10 -0.61 29.78
C ALA A 87 -9.90 -0.39 30.70
N ASP A 88 -8.97 -1.34 30.74
CA ASP A 88 -7.72 -1.19 31.49
C ASP A 88 -6.91 -0.03 30.87
N ALA A 89 -6.19 0.73 31.70
CA ALA A 89 -5.34 1.81 31.18
C ALA A 89 -4.12 1.24 30.44
N PRO A 90 -3.66 1.88 29.35
CA PRO A 90 -2.42 1.49 28.66
C PRO A 90 -1.19 1.70 29.55
N ASP A 91 -0.09 1.01 29.23
CA ASP A 91 1.21 1.34 29.82
C ASP A 91 1.63 2.74 29.34
N ALA A 92 1.70 3.70 30.26
CA ALA A 92 1.90 5.09 29.91
C ALA A 92 3.28 5.38 29.29
N ALA A 93 4.31 4.59 29.63
CA ALA A 93 5.64 4.80 29.08
C ALA A 93 5.73 4.25 27.65
N ALA A 94 5.19 3.05 27.42
CA ALA A 94 5.12 2.44 26.11
C ALA A 94 4.22 3.24 25.16
N LEU A 95 3.07 3.74 25.65
CA LEU A 95 2.18 4.61 24.86
C LEU A 95 2.89 5.89 24.43
N ALA A 96 3.53 6.60 25.37
CA ALA A 96 4.23 7.84 25.07
C ALA A 96 5.40 7.62 24.09
N SER A 97 6.13 6.51 24.23
CA SER A 97 7.19 6.12 23.31
C SER A 97 6.65 5.84 21.90
N GLY A 98 5.59 5.03 21.80
CA GLY A 98 4.94 4.69 20.53
C GLY A 98 4.35 5.91 19.81
N GLN A 99 3.63 6.77 20.52
CA GLN A 99 3.07 8.01 19.96
C GLN A 99 4.16 8.95 19.46
N ALA A 100 5.25 9.13 20.22
CA ALA A 100 6.36 9.96 19.77
C ALA A 100 7.01 9.46 18.47
N LYS A 101 7.06 8.13 18.25
CA LYS A 101 7.56 7.54 17.00
C LYS A 101 6.61 7.79 15.82
N LEU A 102 5.31 7.69 16.05
CA LEU A 102 4.28 7.99 15.04
C LEU A 102 4.29 9.48 14.67
N ASP A 103 4.28 10.38 15.66
CA ASP A 103 4.34 11.83 15.45
C ASP A 103 5.62 12.25 14.70
N ALA A 104 6.76 11.61 14.99
CA ALA A 104 8.00 11.88 14.28
C ALA A 104 7.92 11.48 12.79
N ALA A 105 7.23 10.38 12.47
CA ALA A 105 7.06 9.90 11.10
C ALA A 105 6.17 10.84 10.26
N GLU A 106 5.12 11.43 10.84
CA GLU A 106 4.22 12.34 10.13
C GLU A 106 4.93 13.57 9.53
N SER A 107 6.07 13.96 10.10
CA SER A 107 6.85 15.12 9.63
C SER A 107 7.84 14.81 8.50
N GLN A 108 8.06 13.54 8.16
CA GLN A 108 9.14 13.11 7.27
C GLN A 108 8.62 12.68 5.90
N ALA A 109 9.32 13.03 4.82
CA ALA A 109 8.97 12.57 3.47
C ALA A 109 9.22 11.05 3.28
N GLY A 110 10.21 10.49 3.97
CA GLY A 110 10.41 9.05 4.12
C GLY A 110 10.45 8.68 5.59
N PHE A 111 9.59 7.74 5.99
CA PHE A 111 9.45 7.33 7.38
C PHE A 111 9.92 5.89 7.59
N SER A 112 10.36 5.61 8.82
CA SER A 112 10.52 4.25 9.32
C SER A 112 10.04 4.25 10.76
N VAL A 113 9.00 3.46 11.01
CA VAL A 113 8.34 3.35 12.30
C VAL A 113 8.56 1.95 12.81
N GLU A 114 9.37 1.84 13.87
CA GLU A 114 9.58 0.60 14.61
C GLU A 114 8.77 0.62 15.90
N LEU A 115 7.68 -0.15 15.96
CA LEU A 115 6.89 -0.34 17.17
C LEU A 115 7.21 -1.69 17.79
N THR A 116 7.61 -1.69 19.06
CA THR A 116 7.74 -2.93 19.82
C THR A 116 6.35 -3.49 20.13
N GLN A 117 6.29 -4.77 20.48
CA GLN A 117 5.07 -5.40 20.97
C GLN A 117 4.42 -4.62 22.14
N GLU A 118 5.23 -4.10 23.06
CA GLU A 118 4.77 -3.33 24.22
C GLU A 118 4.13 -2.00 23.79
N GLU A 119 4.78 -1.28 22.86
CA GLU A 119 4.28 -0.01 22.32
C GLU A 119 3.00 -0.22 21.52
N LEU A 120 2.95 -1.23 20.65
CA LEU A 120 1.76 -1.56 19.86
C LEU A 120 0.58 -1.96 20.75
N THR A 121 0.83 -2.77 21.79
CA THR A 121 -0.19 -3.13 22.78
C THR A 121 -0.71 -1.89 23.50
N ALA A 122 0.17 -0.97 23.89
CA ALA A 122 -0.22 0.26 24.59
C ALA A 122 -1.05 1.19 23.69
N ILE A 123 -0.69 1.35 22.41
CA ILE A 123 -1.45 2.14 21.43
C ILE A 123 -2.85 1.55 21.24
N LEU A 124 -2.97 0.23 21.01
CA LEU A 124 -4.29 -0.41 20.89
C LEU A 124 -5.13 -0.25 22.16
N GLN A 125 -4.50 -0.43 23.32
CA GLN A 125 -5.19 -0.28 24.61
C GLN A 125 -5.67 1.15 24.84
N ASP A 126 -4.94 2.18 24.39
CA ASP A 126 -5.37 3.58 24.43
C ASP A 126 -6.64 3.80 23.59
N THR A 127 -6.67 3.32 22.35
CA THR A 127 -7.86 3.38 21.48
C THR A 127 -9.07 2.73 22.14
N LEU A 128 -8.90 1.57 22.79
CA LEU A 128 -9.97 0.87 23.51
C LEU A 128 -10.52 1.68 24.70
N THR A 129 -9.70 2.51 25.35
CA THR A 129 -10.14 3.38 26.45
C THR A 129 -10.93 4.60 25.97
N GLY A 130 -10.65 5.07 24.74
CA GLY A 130 -11.35 6.19 24.12
C GLY A 130 -12.67 5.83 23.44
N ALA A 131 -12.96 4.54 23.24
CA ALA A 131 -14.15 4.06 22.52
C ALA A 131 -15.36 3.88 23.45
N ASP A 132 -16.46 4.59 23.14
CA ASP A 132 -17.70 4.57 23.92
C ASP A 132 -18.44 3.21 23.88
N GLU A 133 -18.43 2.52 22.72
CA GLU A 133 -19.14 1.25 22.50
C GLU A 133 -18.19 0.05 22.36
N ASN A 134 -17.26 -0.09 23.31
CA ASN A 134 -16.25 -1.17 23.30
C ASN A 134 -16.51 -2.24 24.38
N PRO A 135 -16.68 -3.53 24.04
CA PRO A 135 -16.84 -4.63 25.00
C PRO A 135 -15.52 -5.19 25.54
N ILE A 136 -14.38 -4.82 24.94
CA ILE A 136 -13.04 -5.29 25.30
C ILE A 136 -12.53 -4.47 26.49
N ARG A 137 -12.09 -5.17 27.54
CA ARG A 137 -11.42 -4.57 28.70
C ARG A 137 -9.92 -4.44 28.47
N ARG A 138 -9.30 -5.48 27.91
CA ARG A 138 -7.85 -5.55 27.71
C ARG A 138 -7.52 -6.31 26.43
N VAL A 139 -6.48 -5.86 25.75
CA VAL A 139 -5.81 -6.59 24.66
C VAL A 139 -4.33 -6.77 25.03
N ASP A 140 -3.81 -7.96 24.77
CA ASP A 140 -2.37 -8.26 24.87
C ASP A 140 -1.93 -8.81 23.52
N LEU A 141 -0.92 -8.19 22.91
CA LEU A 141 -0.37 -8.64 21.63
C LEU A 141 0.91 -9.44 21.84
N THR A 142 1.15 -10.38 20.95
CA THR A 142 2.40 -11.14 20.82
C THR A 142 2.85 -11.14 19.37
N VAL A 143 4.07 -10.65 19.12
CA VAL A 143 4.69 -10.73 17.79
C VAL A 143 5.23 -12.15 17.59
N VAL A 144 4.82 -12.79 16.51
CA VAL A 144 5.25 -14.14 16.13
C VAL A 144 6.09 -14.06 14.87
N ASP A 145 7.29 -14.64 14.92
CA ASP A 145 8.21 -14.66 13.78
C ASP A 145 7.68 -15.55 12.65
N GLY A 146 7.83 -15.06 11.42
CA GLY A 146 7.52 -15.85 10.23
C GLY A 146 8.49 -17.02 10.03
N THR A 147 8.01 -18.08 9.38
CA THR A 147 8.85 -19.23 9.00
C THR A 147 9.62 -18.94 7.70
N ASP A 148 10.85 -19.45 7.60
CA ASP A 148 11.69 -19.38 6.38
C ASP A 148 11.92 -17.95 5.83
N GLY A 149 11.89 -16.93 6.70
CA GLY A 149 12.09 -15.53 6.31
C GLY A 149 10.86 -14.85 5.72
N GLY A 150 9.68 -15.48 5.78
CA GLY A 150 8.41 -14.83 5.49
C GLY A 150 8.00 -13.81 6.57
N ASN A 151 7.01 -12.98 6.25
CA ASN A 151 6.47 -12.03 7.21
C ASN A 151 5.84 -12.77 8.42
N GLY A 152 6.04 -12.24 9.61
CA GLY A 152 5.44 -12.76 10.83
C GLY A 152 3.97 -12.41 10.98
N SER A 153 3.41 -12.74 12.15
CA SER A 153 2.02 -12.47 12.50
C SER A 153 1.91 -11.83 13.89
N LEU A 154 0.75 -11.26 14.18
CA LEU A 154 0.39 -10.75 15.49
C LEU A 154 -0.66 -11.66 16.12
N ASP A 155 -0.27 -12.37 17.17
CA ASP A 155 -1.22 -13.08 18.01
C ASP A 155 -1.79 -12.08 19.01
N PHE A 156 -3.11 -12.10 19.21
CA PHE A 156 -3.78 -11.24 20.18
C PHE A 156 -4.56 -12.08 21.17
N GLU A 157 -4.55 -11.68 22.43
CA GLU A 157 -5.46 -12.16 23.47
C GLU A 157 -6.31 -11.00 23.96
N ILE A 158 -7.62 -11.19 24.03
CA ILE A 158 -8.56 -10.19 24.54
C ILE A 158 -9.27 -10.68 25.78
N THR A 159 -9.49 -9.77 26.72
CA THR A 159 -10.37 -9.98 27.86
C THR A 159 -11.57 -9.05 27.76
N LEU A 160 -12.78 -9.58 27.84
CA LEU A 160 -14.01 -8.78 27.79
C LEU A 160 -14.35 -8.15 29.16
N LYS A 161 -15.06 -7.01 29.14
CA LYS A 161 -15.48 -6.27 30.35
C LYS A 161 -16.36 -7.09 31.29
N ASN A 162 -17.17 -7.99 30.73
CA ASN A 162 -18.01 -8.87 31.53
C ASN A 162 -17.23 -9.98 32.28
N GLY A 163 -15.92 -10.12 32.01
CA GLY A 163 -15.00 -11.04 32.69
C GLY A 163 -15.28 -12.53 32.49
N SER A 164 -16.28 -12.90 31.69
CA SER A 164 -16.77 -14.28 31.55
C SER A 164 -16.22 -15.01 30.32
N LEU A 165 -15.66 -14.27 29.36
CA LEU A 165 -15.03 -14.80 28.15
C LEU A 165 -13.74 -14.03 27.84
N SER A 166 -12.71 -14.80 27.46
CA SER A 166 -11.53 -14.30 26.76
C SER A 166 -11.59 -14.72 25.29
N GLY A 167 -10.89 -14.00 24.44
CA GLY A 167 -10.67 -14.39 23.05
C GLY A 167 -9.18 -14.47 22.75
N HIS A 168 -8.83 -15.25 21.74
CA HIS A 168 -7.52 -15.15 21.13
C HIS A 168 -7.65 -15.23 19.62
N GLY A 169 -6.68 -14.69 18.91
CA GLY A 169 -6.63 -14.80 17.47
C GLY A 169 -5.26 -14.47 16.93
N ARG A 170 -5.15 -14.59 15.61
CA ARG A 170 -3.95 -14.28 14.85
C ARG A 170 -4.32 -13.37 13.69
N VAL A 171 -3.48 -12.38 13.48
CA VAL A 171 -3.59 -11.42 12.39
C VAL A 171 -2.29 -11.40 11.62
N GLY A 172 -2.38 -11.66 10.32
CA GLY A 172 -1.31 -11.42 9.37
C GLY A 172 -1.46 -10.03 8.75
N ALA A 173 -0.39 -9.54 8.13
CA ALA A 173 -0.45 -8.34 7.32
C ALA A 173 0.37 -8.51 6.05
N THR A 174 -0.19 -8.01 4.96
CA THR A 174 0.41 -8.01 3.63
C THR A 174 0.41 -6.61 3.06
N LEU A 175 1.26 -6.37 2.07
CA LEU A 175 1.33 -5.10 1.37
C LEU A 175 0.73 -5.26 -0.03
N ASP A 176 -0.23 -4.41 -0.39
CA ASP A 176 -0.75 -4.33 -1.77
C ASP A 176 -0.58 -2.93 -2.32
N ALA A 177 0.28 -2.85 -3.33
CA ALA A 177 0.70 -1.64 -4.01
C ALA A 177 1.26 -0.53 -3.12
N GLY A 178 1.38 -0.69 -1.80
CA GLY A 178 1.58 0.45 -0.88
C GLY A 178 0.60 0.61 0.28
N ALA A 179 -0.50 -0.15 0.28
CA ALA A 179 -1.47 -0.20 1.38
C ALA A 179 -1.26 -1.46 2.22
N ILE A 180 -1.50 -1.33 3.53
CA ILE A 180 -1.40 -2.46 4.46
C ILE A 180 -2.74 -3.20 4.47
N ASN A 181 -2.74 -4.44 4.02
CA ASN A 181 -3.88 -5.34 4.09
C ASN A 181 -3.74 -6.25 5.31
N ILE A 182 -4.64 -6.06 6.26
CA ILE A 182 -4.68 -6.86 7.49
C ILE A 182 -5.58 -8.07 7.25
N GLU A 183 -5.06 -9.27 7.46
CA GLU A 183 -5.83 -10.52 7.30
C GLU A 183 -5.98 -11.22 8.65
N VAL A 184 -7.22 -11.53 9.01
CA VAL A 184 -7.51 -12.26 10.25
C VAL A 184 -7.44 -13.77 9.96
N GLU A 185 -6.36 -14.42 10.38
CA GLU A 185 -6.13 -15.84 10.11
C GLU A 185 -6.97 -16.76 11.01
N GLU A 186 -7.08 -16.41 12.29
CA GLU A 186 -7.82 -17.21 13.27
C GLU A 186 -8.43 -16.30 14.35
N VAL A 187 -9.66 -16.60 14.77
CA VAL A 187 -10.30 -15.98 15.94
C VAL A 187 -11.06 -17.04 16.72
N SER A 188 -10.91 -17.00 18.02
CA SER A 188 -11.71 -17.77 18.97
C SER A 188 -12.17 -16.92 20.15
N LEU A 189 -13.32 -17.28 20.70
CA LEU A 189 -13.89 -16.72 21.93
C LEU A 189 -14.22 -17.88 22.88
N GLY A 190 -13.49 -17.96 23.99
CA GLY A 190 -13.54 -19.09 24.93
C GLY A 190 -13.17 -20.40 24.24
N ASN A 191 -14.11 -21.35 24.20
CA ASN A 191 -13.94 -22.64 23.52
C ASN A 191 -14.52 -22.66 22.10
N PHE A 192 -14.94 -21.51 21.57
CA PHE A 192 -15.56 -21.40 20.26
C PHE A 192 -14.55 -20.85 19.27
N SER A 193 -14.13 -21.67 18.32
CA SER A 193 -13.48 -21.19 17.09
C SER A 193 -14.56 -20.59 16.21
N LEU A 194 -14.32 -19.41 15.62
CA LEU A 194 -15.27 -18.73 14.75
C LEU A 194 -14.79 -18.71 13.29
N PRO A 195 -14.63 -19.88 12.64
CA PRO A 195 -14.23 -19.93 11.23
C PRO A 195 -15.35 -19.31 10.37
N GLY A 196 -15.08 -18.14 9.80
CA GLY A 196 -16.03 -17.37 8.98
C GLY A 196 -16.65 -16.12 9.63
N PHE A 197 -16.46 -15.89 10.94
CA PHE A 197 -16.73 -14.57 11.56
C PHE A 197 -15.52 -13.62 11.40
N ALA A 198 -14.33 -14.19 11.14
CA ALA A 198 -13.10 -13.48 10.80
C ALA A 198 -13.27 -12.59 9.55
N ASN A 199 -13.95 -13.07 8.52
CA ASN A 199 -13.99 -12.43 7.19
C ASN A 199 -15.07 -11.35 7.01
N GLY A 200 -15.51 -10.63 8.06
CA GLY A 200 -16.44 -9.53 7.79
C GLY A 200 -16.90 -8.68 8.97
N ALA A 201 -17.17 -9.27 10.15
CA ALA A 201 -17.63 -8.48 11.31
C ALA A 201 -16.47 -8.02 12.20
N MET A 202 -15.40 -8.82 12.28
CA MET A 202 -14.16 -8.42 12.96
C MET A 202 -13.25 -7.57 12.07
N GLU A 203 -13.29 -7.76 10.74
CA GLU A 203 -12.68 -6.84 9.78
C GLU A 203 -13.19 -5.42 10.00
N GLU A 204 -14.51 -5.21 10.08
CA GLU A 204 -15.09 -3.87 10.34
C GLU A 204 -14.64 -3.28 11.69
N ILE A 205 -14.46 -4.09 12.74
CA ILE A 205 -13.94 -3.61 14.04
C ILE A 205 -12.44 -3.31 13.98
N VAL A 206 -11.64 -4.13 13.28
CA VAL A 206 -10.21 -3.90 13.09
C VAL A 206 -9.99 -2.67 12.21
N ASP A 207 -10.78 -2.50 11.16
CA ASP A 207 -10.77 -1.35 10.24
C ASP A 207 -11.26 -0.07 10.96
N THR A 208 -12.31 -0.15 11.79
CA THR A 208 -12.83 0.99 12.57
C THR A 208 -11.90 1.39 13.74
N VAL A 209 -11.19 0.44 14.36
CA VAL A 209 -10.31 0.70 15.51
C VAL A 209 -8.91 1.14 15.07
N LEU A 210 -8.45 0.75 13.87
CA LEU A 210 -7.12 1.11 13.40
C LEU A 210 -7.11 2.16 12.30
N ASP A 211 -8.18 2.29 11.50
CA ASP A 211 -8.35 3.22 10.38
C ASP A 211 -7.04 3.66 9.69
N LEU A 212 -6.16 2.69 9.52
CA LEU A 212 -4.76 2.96 9.26
C LEU A 212 -4.61 3.36 7.81
N ASN A 213 -5.38 2.72 6.93
CA ASN A 213 -5.38 3.02 5.51
C ASN A 213 -6.06 4.36 5.18
N GLU A 214 -7.09 4.81 5.91
CA GLU A 214 -7.66 6.16 5.71
C GLU A 214 -6.67 7.22 6.16
N ARG A 215 -6.03 7.03 7.33
CA ARG A 215 -4.94 7.92 7.78
C ARG A 215 -3.77 7.94 6.81
N LEU A 216 -3.30 6.78 6.35
CA LEU A 216 -2.24 6.70 5.34
C LEU A 216 -2.68 7.38 4.03
N ALA A 217 -3.94 7.26 3.63
CA ALA A 217 -4.48 7.92 2.44
C ALA A 217 -4.55 9.44 2.59
N ASP A 218 -4.94 9.96 3.76
CA ASP A 218 -4.98 11.40 4.06
C ASP A 218 -3.61 12.06 3.89
N PHE A 219 -2.55 11.36 4.31
CA PHE A 219 -1.16 11.81 4.13
C PHE A 219 -0.55 11.42 2.78
N ARG A 220 -1.31 10.72 1.92
CA ARG A 220 -0.81 10.09 0.68
C ARG A 220 0.47 9.30 0.92
N ALA A 221 0.49 8.55 2.02
CA ALA A 221 1.56 7.67 2.39
C ALA A 221 1.55 6.40 1.53
N ASP A 222 2.74 5.93 1.22
CA ASP A 222 3.00 4.74 0.44
C ASP A 222 3.95 3.84 1.23
N VAL A 223 3.40 2.75 1.78
CA VAL A 223 4.17 1.80 2.58
C VAL A 223 4.93 0.88 1.63
N GLN A 224 6.23 0.76 1.78
CA GLN A 224 7.05 -0.02 0.85
C GLN A 224 7.63 -1.28 1.48
N SER A 225 7.74 -1.29 2.81
CA SER A 225 8.10 -2.48 3.57
C SER A 225 7.29 -2.57 4.86
N LEU A 226 6.89 -3.78 5.18
CA LEU A 226 6.26 -4.17 6.44
C LEU A 226 6.93 -5.45 6.92
N GLU A 227 7.61 -5.37 8.06
CA GLU A 227 8.23 -6.51 8.71
C GLU A 227 7.60 -6.74 10.08
N ILE A 228 7.06 -7.94 10.29
CA ILE A 228 6.56 -8.41 11.57
C ILE A 228 7.49 -9.53 12.03
N GLY A 229 8.12 -9.34 13.19
CA GLY A 229 9.06 -10.32 13.75
C GLY A 229 10.06 -9.68 14.70
N ASN A 230 10.88 -10.51 15.35
CA ASN A 230 11.86 -10.12 16.35
C ASN A 230 11.26 -9.26 17.49
N GLY A 231 10.00 -9.51 17.86
CA GLY A 231 9.31 -8.75 18.91
C GLY A 231 8.83 -7.35 18.51
N ARG A 232 8.84 -7.02 17.21
CA ARG A 232 8.49 -5.69 16.70
C ARG A 232 7.71 -5.75 15.39
N VAL A 233 7.11 -4.62 15.05
CA VAL A 233 6.57 -4.30 13.72
C VAL A 233 7.34 -3.11 13.19
N LEU A 234 7.97 -3.28 12.03
CA LEU A 234 8.73 -2.24 11.33
C LEU A 234 8.00 -1.88 10.03
N VAL A 235 7.61 -0.62 9.90
CA VAL A 235 6.94 -0.09 8.71
C VAL A 235 7.83 0.98 8.09
N THR A 236 8.20 0.81 6.82
CA THR A 236 9.01 1.79 6.07
C THR A 236 8.24 2.24 4.83
N GLY A 237 8.22 3.54 4.57
CA GLY A 237 7.48 4.10 3.44
C GLY A 237 7.81 5.56 3.16
N THR A 238 7.08 6.14 2.23
CA THR A 238 7.20 7.55 1.83
C THR A 238 5.85 8.25 1.90
N GLN A 239 5.81 9.58 1.98
CA GLN A 239 4.57 10.35 1.92
C GLN A 239 4.78 11.69 1.20
N ALA A 240 3.73 12.19 0.56
CA ALA A 240 3.83 13.38 -0.29
C ALA A 240 3.98 14.71 0.49
N THR A 241 3.61 14.74 1.77
CA THR A 241 3.50 15.99 2.56
C THR A 241 4.66 16.29 3.51
N GLY A 242 5.67 15.41 3.58
CA GLY A 242 6.83 15.60 4.44
C GLY A 242 7.90 16.51 3.82
N ASP A 243 8.87 16.96 4.63
CA ASP A 243 10.01 17.74 4.13
C ASP A 243 10.81 16.89 3.13
N VAL A 244 10.60 17.17 1.83
CA VAL A 244 11.26 16.47 0.73
C VAL A 244 12.72 16.92 0.71
N LEU A 245 13.56 16.13 1.38
CA LEU A 245 15.02 16.24 1.43
C LEU A 245 15.51 17.42 2.29
N THR A 246 15.92 17.10 3.51
CA THR A 246 16.87 17.93 4.25
C THR A 246 18.24 17.24 4.27
N ALA A 247 18.90 17.21 3.11
CA ALA A 247 20.35 17.26 3.12
C ALA A 247 20.74 18.68 3.58
N SER A 248 20.31 19.09 4.78
CA SER A 248 20.27 20.49 5.23
C SER A 248 21.65 21.11 5.10
N THR A 249 22.71 20.39 5.45
CA THR A 249 24.09 20.86 5.26
C THR A 249 24.47 21.11 3.79
N LEU A 250 24.01 20.30 2.84
CA LEU A 250 24.27 20.55 1.41
C LEU A 250 23.34 21.65 0.87
N LEU A 251 22.05 21.58 1.15
CA LEU A 251 21.06 22.54 0.65
C LEU A 251 21.26 23.93 1.26
N ASP A 252 21.63 24.03 2.54
CA ASP A 252 22.03 25.27 3.21
C ASP A 252 23.31 25.80 2.57
N ALA A 253 24.32 24.94 2.34
CA ALA A 253 25.54 25.35 1.67
C ALA A 253 25.30 25.80 0.22
N LEU A 254 24.41 25.13 -0.52
CA LEU A 254 24.02 25.52 -1.86
C LEU A 254 23.26 26.84 -1.83
N ALA A 255 22.29 27.02 -0.93
CA ALA A 255 21.52 28.25 -0.79
C ALA A 255 22.38 29.45 -0.39
N GLU A 256 23.34 29.25 0.53
CA GLU A 256 24.30 30.29 0.93
C GLU A 256 25.23 30.71 -0.22
N ASN A 257 25.56 29.78 -1.12
CA ASN A 257 26.50 30.00 -2.22
C ASN A 257 25.83 30.12 -3.60
N ALA A 258 24.50 30.02 -3.68
CA ALA A 258 23.68 29.97 -4.89
C ALA A 258 24.06 31.06 -5.90
N ALA A 259 24.06 32.32 -5.46
CA ALA A 259 24.39 33.47 -6.30
C ALA A 259 25.82 33.44 -6.86
N SER A 260 26.75 32.73 -6.21
CA SER A 260 28.12 32.55 -6.69
C SER A 260 28.29 31.33 -7.61
N LEU A 261 27.33 30.40 -7.59
CA LEU A 261 27.35 29.14 -8.33
C LEU A 261 26.41 29.15 -9.55
N ASP A 262 25.47 30.09 -9.64
CA ASP A 262 24.46 30.24 -10.71
C ASP A 262 25.04 30.29 -12.14
N SER A 263 26.31 30.67 -12.28
CA SER A 263 27.03 30.70 -13.57
C SER A 263 28.19 29.69 -13.66
N ALA A 264 28.29 28.77 -12.70
CA ALA A 264 29.33 27.75 -12.68
C ALA A 264 29.13 26.67 -13.76
N VAL A 265 27.87 26.44 -14.17
CA VAL A 265 27.51 25.43 -15.17
C VAL A 265 26.77 26.11 -16.33
N THR A 266 27.28 25.95 -17.54
CA THR A 266 26.63 26.51 -18.73
C THR A 266 25.38 25.68 -19.06
N PRO A 267 24.18 26.29 -19.16
CA PRO A 267 22.98 25.54 -19.53
C PRO A 267 23.12 24.96 -20.93
N PRO A 268 22.66 23.71 -21.15
CA PRO A 268 22.47 23.17 -22.49
C PRO A 268 21.58 24.07 -23.34
N ALA A 269 21.77 24.05 -24.66
CA ALA A 269 20.93 24.83 -25.56
C ALA A 269 19.51 24.26 -25.61
N GLU A 270 18.50 25.14 -25.53
CA GLU A 270 17.11 24.77 -25.81
C GLU A 270 16.96 24.47 -27.31
N VAL A 271 16.48 23.27 -27.65
CA VAL A 271 16.38 22.77 -29.03
C VAL A 271 14.94 22.75 -29.51
N LEU A 272 14.01 22.22 -28.72
CA LEU A 272 12.62 22.10 -29.16
C LEU A 272 11.90 23.45 -29.00
N GLY A 273 12.15 24.14 -27.89
CA GLY A 273 11.35 25.31 -27.53
C GLY A 273 9.96 24.93 -27.00
N PRO A 274 9.19 25.89 -26.48
CA PRO A 274 7.94 25.62 -25.78
C PRO A 274 6.91 24.89 -26.67
N GLY A 275 6.04 24.13 -26.02
CA GLY A 275 4.86 23.52 -26.63
C GLY A 275 3.80 24.55 -27.01
N THR A 276 2.74 24.08 -27.67
CA THR A 276 1.61 24.91 -28.12
C THR A 276 0.42 24.88 -27.17
N VAL A 277 0.31 23.85 -26.32
CA VAL A 277 -0.79 23.70 -25.36
C VAL A 277 -0.37 24.22 -24.00
N ASN A 278 -1.04 25.27 -23.50
CA ASN A 278 -0.79 25.82 -22.16
C ASN A 278 -1.87 25.38 -21.15
N SER A 279 -2.16 24.09 -21.13
CA SER A 279 -3.18 23.44 -20.30
C SER A 279 -2.81 21.96 -20.15
N THR A 280 -3.48 21.24 -19.25
CA THR A 280 -3.38 19.77 -19.15
C THR A 280 -4.22 19.05 -20.19
N SER A 281 -4.99 19.78 -21.00
CA SER A 281 -5.82 19.20 -22.05
C SER A 281 -5.95 20.07 -23.30
N ALA A 282 -6.08 19.40 -24.44
CA ALA A 282 -6.47 19.96 -25.73
C ALA A 282 -7.24 18.91 -26.53
N ASP A 283 -8.31 19.33 -27.22
CA ASP A 283 -9.15 18.42 -27.99
C ASP A 283 -8.46 17.95 -29.28
N GLY A 284 -8.76 16.72 -29.69
CA GLY A 284 -8.29 16.14 -30.94
C GLY A 284 -9.08 14.90 -31.34
N SER A 285 -8.79 14.38 -32.53
CA SER A 285 -9.37 13.12 -33.01
C SER A 285 -8.60 11.89 -32.52
N THR A 286 -7.34 12.08 -32.14
CA THR A 286 -6.47 11.08 -31.49
C THR A 286 -5.70 11.82 -30.39
N TYR A 287 -5.29 11.14 -29.32
CA TYR A 287 -4.69 11.77 -28.15
C TYR A 287 -3.27 11.31 -27.84
N VAL A 288 -2.43 12.24 -27.39
CA VAL A 288 -1.27 11.95 -26.55
C VAL A 288 -1.75 11.95 -25.10
N VAL A 289 -1.57 10.82 -24.42
CA VAL A 289 -1.89 10.66 -23.00
C VAL A 289 -0.60 10.71 -22.20
N VAL A 290 -0.57 11.54 -21.17
CA VAL A 290 0.56 11.67 -20.24
C VAL A 290 0.07 11.34 -18.84
N ILE A 291 0.78 10.46 -18.14
CA ILE A 291 0.52 10.08 -16.75
C ILE A 291 1.85 10.15 -15.99
N GLY A 292 1.84 10.46 -14.69
CA GLY A 292 3.07 10.47 -13.92
C GLY A 292 3.07 11.41 -12.73
N ASP A 293 4.26 11.78 -12.29
CA ASP A 293 4.45 12.53 -11.06
C ASP A 293 4.50 14.06 -11.29
N SER A 294 5.38 14.76 -10.58
CA SER A 294 5.57 16.20 -10.69
C SER A 294 6.14 16.63 -12.04
N LEU A 295 6.90 15.76 -12.72
CA LEU A 295 7.39 16.05 -14.07
C LEU A 295 6.22 16.12 -15.05
N ALA A 296 5.33 15.13 -15.04
CA ALA A 296 4.08 15.17 -15.82
C ALA A 296 3.22 16.38 -15.42
N ALA A 297 3.16 16.71 -14.13
CA ALA A 297 2.41 17.87 -13.62
C ALA A 297 3.02 19.23 -14.02
N ASN A 298 4.21 19.26 -14.64
CA ASN A 298 4.93 20.47 -15.07
C ASN A 298 5.40 21.35 -13.90
N VAL A 299 5.74 20.75 -12.75
CA VAL A 299 6.28 21.50 -11.60
C VAL A 299 7.65 22.11 -11.95
N GLY A 300 7.96 23.30 -11.46
CA GLY A 300 9.20 24.02 -11.80
C GLY A 300 9.09 24.94 -13.01
N VAL A 301 7.94 25.01 -13.69
CA VAL A 301 7.71 26.01 -14.75
C VAL A 301 6.43 26.80 -14.52
N ALA A 302 6.43 28.06 -14.98
CA ALA A 302 5.32 28.99 -14.78
C ALA A 302 4.07 28.66 -15.63
N SER A 303 4.21 27.81 -16.66
CA SER A 303 3.15 27.52 -17.61
C SER A 303 3.32 26.13 -18.22
N ALA A 304 2.22 25.41 -18.43
CA ALA A 304 2.22 24.01 -18.90
C ALA A 304 2.86 23.85 -20.28
N ASN A 305 2.87 24.88 -21.11
CA ASN A 305 3.56 24.84 -22.40
C ASN A 305 5.10 24.80 -22.30
N GLN A 306 5.68 25.03 -21.12
CA GLN A 306 7.11 24.91 -20.88
C GLN A 306 7.52 23.52 -20.39
N GLY A 307 6.57 22.69 -19.92
CA GLY A 307 6.83 21.34 -19.47
C GLY A 307 6.97 20.34 -20.63
N TYR A 308 7.48 19.14 -20.34
CA TYR A 308 7.80 18.18 -21.40
C TYR A 308 6.54 17.73 -22.14
N ALA A 309 5.40 17.59 -21.46
CA ALA A 309 4.17 17.04 -22.01
C ALA A 309 3.66 17.86 -23.21
N SER A 310 3.68 19.19 -23.09
CA SER A 310 3.27 20.09 -24.17
C SER A 310 4.32 20.15 -25.29
N ARG A 311 5.62 20.07 -24.94
CA ARG A 311 6.72 20.07 -25.92
C ARG A 311 6.67 18.82 -26.80
N ILE A 312 6.55 17.63 -26.21
CA ILE A 312 6.47 16.37 -26.96
C ILE A 312 5.16 16.26 -27.74
N HIS A 313 4.03 16.72 -27.18
CA HIS A 313 2.76 16.80 -27.90
C HIS A 313 2.89 17.63 -29.18
N ARG A 314 3.55 18.78 -29.13
CA ARG A 314 3.81 19.61 -30.32
C ARG A 314 4.62 18.85 -31.36
N VAL A 315 5.71 18.17 -30.95
CA VAL A 315 6.55 17.37 -31.85
C VAL A 315 5.71 16.28 -32.55
N ILE A 316 4.88 15.57 -31.80
CA ILE A 316 3.99 14.53 -32.35
C ILE A 316 2.96 15.14 -33.32
N ALA A 317 2.29 16.23 -32.92
CA ALA A 317 1.30 16.90 -33.76
C ALA A 317 1.89 17.39 -35.10
N GLU A 318 3.12 17.90 -35.08
CA GLU A 318 3.86 18.31 -36.28
C GLU A 318 4.20 17.12 -37.20
N ARG A 319 4.52 15.95 -36.64
CA ARG A 319 4.80 14.71 -37.41
C ARG A 319 3.53 14.11 -38.02
N GLU A 320 2.45 14.02 -37.25
CA GLU A 320 1.21 13.34 -37.66
C GLU A 320 0.34 14.17 -38.62
N GLY A 321 0.51 15.50 -38.64
CA GLY A 321 -0.20 16.39 -39.57
C GLY A 321 -1.72 16.46 -39.38
N GLY A 322 -2.25 15.93 -38.27
CA GLY A 322 -3.67 15.88 -37.90
C GLY A 322 -3.99 16.59 -36.58
N SER A 323 -5.27 16.54 -36.17
CA SER A 323 -5.73 17.12 -34.90
C SER A 323 -5.39 16.20 -33.73
N VAL A 324 -4.14 16.24 -33.28
CA VAL A 324 -3.68 15.49 -32.10
C VAL A 324 -4.05 16.26 -30.84
N GLY A 325 -4.86 15.65 -29.99
CA GLY A 325 -5.23 16.16 -28.66
C GLY A 325 -4.16 15.83 -27.62
N LEU A 326 -4.26 16.47 -26.46
CA LEU A 326 -3.44 16.20 -25.28
C LEU A 326 -4.37 15.89 -24.12
N ARG A 327 -4.05 14.86 -23.34
CA ARG A 327 -4.63 14.64 -22.02
C ARG A 327 -3.50 14.28 -21.05
N ASN A 328 -3.24 15.18 -20.11
CA ASN A 328 -2.21 15.02 -19.09
C ASN A 328 -2.86 14.84 -17.71
N PHE A 329 -2.58 13.70 -17.08
CA PHE A 329 -3.08 13.29 -15.77
C PHE A 329 -2.05 13.48 -14.65
N GLY A 330 -0.88 14.07 -14.93
CA GLY A 330 0.22 14.21 -13.97
C GLY A 330 -0.21 14.82 -12.64
N ILE A 331 0.25 14.22 -11.54
CA ILE A 331 -0.04 14.65 -10.17
C ILE A 331 1.31 14.77 -9.43
N SER A 332 1.57 15.93 -8.86
CA SER A 332 2.79 16.13 -8.08
C SER A 332 2.84 15.22 -6.85
N GLY A 333 4.02 14.64 -6.61
CA GLY A 333 4.28 13.77 -5.45
C GLY A 333 3.74 12.34 -5.59
N GLU A 334 3.26 11.93 -6.77
CA GLU A 334 2.82 10.56 -7.02
C GLU A 334 3.98 9.56 -6.86
N THR A 335 3.78 8.48 -6.09
CA THR A 335 4.65 7.29 -6.12
C THR A 335 4.03 6.23 -7.05
N SER A 336 4.79 5.19 -7.41
CA SER A 336 4.20 4.07 -8.16
C SER A 336 3.00 3.43 -7.43
N GLY A 337 3.04 3.39 -6.10
CA GLY A 337 1.96 2.83 -5.29
C GLY A 337 0.71 3.71 -5.23
N THR A 338 0.87 5.02 -5.04
CA THR A 338 -0.27 5.93 -5.06
C THR A 338 -0.85 6.08 -6.47
N LEU A 339 -0.04 5.98 -7.52
CA LEU A 339 -0.53 6.01 -8.91
C LEU A 339 -1.60 4.92 -9.14
N ILE A 340 -1.40 3.74 -8.55
CA ILE A 340 -2.33 2.61 -8.60
C ILE A 340 -3.59 2.88 -7.76
N ARG A 341 -3.45 3.38 -6.52
CA ARG A 341 -4.58 3.42 -5.56
C ARG A 341 -5.32 4.76 -5.45
N ALA A 342 -4.71 5.87 -5.88
CA ALA A 342 -5.22 7.24 -5.67
C ALA A 342 -6.02 7.78 -6.87
N GLY A 343 -6.34 6.92 -7.85
CA GLY A 343 -7.28 7.21 -8.94
C GLY A 343 -6.67 7.73 -10.25
N GLN A 344 -5.40 8.16 -10.25
CA GLN A 344 -4.74 8.65 -11.47
C GLN A 344 -4.72 7.59 -12.58
N LEU A 345 -4.27 6.37 -12.26
CA LEU A 345 -4.22 5.26 -13.21
C LEU A 345 -5.62 4.91 -13.72
N ASP A 346 -6.61 4.77 -12.83
CA ASP A 346 -7.98 4.45 -13.20
C ASP A 346 -8.59 5.47 -14.18
N GLU A 347 -8.37 6.77 -13.93
CA GLU A 347 -8.86 7.84 -14.82
C GLU A 347 -8.17 7.76 -16.19
N ALA A 348 -6.86 7.55 -16.21
CA ALA A 348 -6.09 7.42 -17.44
C ALA A 348 -6.52 6.19 -18.25
N LEU A 349 -6.67 5.02 -17.60
CA LEU A 349 -7.11 3.78 -18.25
C LEU A 349 -8.53 3.92 -18.80
N ALA A 350 -9.44 4.56 -18.07
CA ALA A 350 -10.80 4.82 -18.56
C ALA A 350 -10.78 5.73 -19.80
N PHE A 351 -9.94 6.77 -19.80
CA PHE A 351 -9.76 7.66 -20.94
C PHE A 351 -9.16 6.94 -22.14
N ILE A 352 -8.10 6.15 -21.95
CA ILE A 352 -7.43 5.40 -23.02
C ILE A 352 -8.41 4.44 -23.71
N ARG A 353 -9.22 3.70 -22.94
CA ARG A 353 -10.21 2.77 -23.51
C ARG A 353 -11.35 3.46 -24.27
N ALA A 354 -11.62 4.73 -23.95
CA ALA A 354 -12.74 5.48 -24.52
C ALA A 354 -12.37 6.32 -25.76
N ASN A 355 -11.07 6.49 -26.05
CA ASN A 355 -10.59 7.41 -27.07
C ASN A 355 -9.56 6.72 -27.97
N ASP A 356 -9.33 7.30 -29.15
CA ASP A 356 -8.20 6.92 -29.99
C ASP A 356 -6.91 7.55 -29.42
N VAL A 357 -5.90 6.72 -29.14
CA VAL A 357 -4.67 7.15 -28.46
C VAL A 357 -3.46 6.85 -29.36
N ALA A 358 -2.75 7.91 -29.73
CA ALA A 358 -1.54 7.82 -30.52
C ALA A 358 -0.32 7.44 -29.67
N TYR A 359 -0.21 7.97 -28.45
CA TYR A 359 0.91 7.72 -27.54
C TYR A 359 0.44 7.75 -26.09
N VAL A 360 1.00 6.85 -25.27
CA VAL A 360 0.96 6.96 -23.80
C VAL A 360 2.38 7.26 -23.34
N ILE A 361 2.56 8.28 -22.51
CA ILE A 361 3.85 8.68 -21.95
C ILE A 361 3.72 8.63 -20.43
N ILE A 362 4.68 7.98 -19.76
CA ILE A 362 4.71 7.83 -18.31
C ILE A 362 6.07 8.22 -17.72
N ASP A 363 6.06 8.98 -16.62
CA ASP A 363 7.17 9.13 -15.69
C ASP A 363 6.69 8.77 -14.28
N ILE A 364 7.41 7.90 -13.56
CA ILE A 364 7.11 7.57 -12.16
C ILE A 364 8.31 6.87 -11.52
N GLY A 365 8.51 7.03 -10.21
CA GLY A 365 9.51 6.27 -9.45
C GLY A 365 10.45 7.11 -8.61
N ALA A 366 10.61 8.40 -8.91
CA ALA A 366 11.49 9.26 -8.12
C ALA A 366 10.99 9.34 -6.67
N ASN A 367 9.70 9.61 -6.48
CA ASN A 367 9.08 9.75 -5.16
C ASN A 367 9.11 8.46 -4.34
N ASP A 368 9.20 7.29 -4.99
CA ASP A 368 9.38 6.01 -4.33
C ASP A 368 10.72 5.92 -3.56
N LEU A 369 11.73 6.69 -3.96
CA LEU A 369 13.06 6.70 -3.32
C LEU A 369 13.40 8.02 -2.61
N LEU A 370 12.91 9.17 -3.10
CA LEU A 370 13.33 10.49 -2.61
C LEU A 370 13.08 10.67 -1.10
N GLY A 371 11.97 10.16 -0.57
CA GLY A 371 11.70 10.19 0.86
C GLY A 371 12.79 9.48 1.69
N HIS A 372 13.27 8.32 1.22
CA HIS A 372 14.31 7.56 1.90
C HIS A 372 15.67 8.23 1.83
N LEU A 373 16.02 8.79 0.68
CA LEU A 373 17.28 9.51 0.49
C LEU A 373 17.39 10.75 1.39
N GLY A 374 16.24 11.34 1.78
CA GLY A 374 16.17 12.44 2.74
C GLY A 374 16.21 12.01 4.22
N SER A 375 16.22 10.71 4.51
CA SER A 375 16.19 10.20 5.89
C SER A 375 17.55 10.30 6.59
N ALA A 376 17.54 10.32 7.92
CA ALA A 376 18.76 10.29 8.74
C ALA A 376 19.64 9.07 8.44
N ASP A 377 19.02 7.93 8.08
CA ASP A 377 19.73 6.70 7.75
C ASP A 377 20.52 6.81 6.45
N CYS A 378 20.11 7.69 5.52
CA CYS A 378 20.82 7.93 4.26
C CYS A 378 21.71 9.19 4.29
N ALA A 379 21.65 10.00 5.35
CA ALA A 379 22.31 11.31 5.43
C ALA A 379 23.85 11.24 5.39
N GLU A 380 24.47 10.22 6.00
CA GLU A 380 25.93 10.07 6.00
C GLU A 380 26.47 9.47 4.70
N SER A 381 25.78 8.45 4.16
CA SER A 381 26.18 7.72 2.95
C SER A 381 25.04 6.83 2.47
N ILE A 382 24.76 6.86 1.16
CA ILE A 382 23.77 5.98 0.52
C ILE A 382 24.21 4.50 0.61
N ASP A 383 25.52 4.23 0.65
CA ASP A 383 26.07 2.87 0.69
C ASP A 383 26.02 2.24 2.09
N ASN A 384 25.62 2.99 3.12
CA ASN A 384 25.57 2.43 4.46
C ASN A 384 24.45 1.38 4.60
N ALA A 385 24.65 0.42 5.49
CA ALA A 385 23.75 -0.72 5.63
C ALA A 385 22.31 -0.34 6.01
N ALA A 386 22.12 0.75 6.77
CA ALA A 386 20.79 1.21 7.18
C ALA A 386 20.03 1.84 5.99
N CYS A 387 20.70 2.65 5.18
CA CYS A 387 20.13 3.19 3.95
C CYS A 387 19.82 2.07 2.95
N GLN A 388 20.73 1.11 2.75
CA GLN A 388 20.51 -0.03 1.86
C GLN A 388 19.34 -0.91 2.31
N ALA A 389 19.15 -1.10 3.63
CA ALA A 389 18.00 -1.81 4.18
C ALA A 389 16.66 -1.10 3.92
N ARG A 390 16.67 0.22 3.67
CA ARG A 390 15.49 0.98 3.22
C ARG A 390 15.29 0.90 1.71
N LEU A 391 16.36 1.12 0.94
CA LEU A 391 16.27 1.24 -0.52
C LEU A 391 15.96 -0.09 -1.21
N GLY A 392 16.45 -1.22 -0.68
CA GLY A 392 16.20 -2.54 -1.24
C GLY A 392 14.70 -2.86 -1.36
N PRO A 393 13.94 -2.87 -0.25
CA PRO A 393 12.48 -3.05 -0.28
C PRO A 393 11.75 -2.00 -1.13
N ALA A 394 12.19 -0.74 -1.11
CA ALA A 394 11.60 0.32 -1.94
C ALA A 394 11.71 0.00 -3.44
N LEU A 395 12.87 -0.47 -3.90
CA LEU A 395 13.09 -0.88 -5.29
C LEU A 395 12.27 -2.13 -5.67
N GLU A 396 12.10 -3.08 -4.75
CA GLU A 396 11.24 -4.25 -4.99
C GLU A 396 9.77 -3.87 -5.10
N SER A 397 9.28 -3.00 -4.21
CA SER A 397 7.92 -2.46 -4.28
C SER A 397 7.70 -1.70 -5.59
N TYR A 398 8.64 -0.82 -5.96
CA TYR A 398 8.62 -0.11 -7.23
C TYR A 398 8.58 -1.06 -8.43
N ARG A 399 9.39 -2.13 -8.46
CA ARG A 399 9.38 -3.13 -9.53
C ARG A 399 8.00 -3.79 -9.68
N ALA A 400 7.42 -4.22 -8.56
CA ALA A 400 6.11 -4.88 -8.57
C ALA A 400 4.99 -3.93 -9.03
N ASN A 401 4.97 -2.71 -8.50
CA ASN A 401 3.99 -1.68 -8.85
C ASN A 401 4.12 -1.29 -10.33
N LEU A 402 5.35 -1.05 -10.80
CA LEU A 402 5.58 -0.69 -12.19
C LEU A 402 5.14 -1.80 -13.14
N GLY A 403 5.36 -3.07 -12.79
CA GLY A 403 4.88 -4.21 -13.58
C GLY A 403 3.35 -4.21 -13.71
N ARG A 404 2.63 -3.93 -12.63
CA ARG A 404 1.17 -3.75 -12.66
C ARG A 404 0.76 -2.56 -13.53
N ILE A 405 1.37 -1.39 -13.32
CA ILE A 405 1.05 -0.16 -14.06
C ILE A 405 1.25 -0.34 -15.56
N LEU A 406 2.42 -0.84 -15.97
CA LEU A 406 2.74 -1.00 -17.40
C LEU A 406 1.91 -2.12 -18.03
N GLY A 407 1.59 -3.18 -17.28
CA GLY A 407 0.62 -4.19 -17.69
C GLY A 407 -0.76 -3.60 -17.96
N ASP A 408 -1.32 -2.86 -17.01
CA ASP A 408 -2.65 -2.25 -17.11
C ASP A 408 -2.71 -1.23 -18.27
N LEU A 409 -1.66 -0.41 -18.44
CA LEU A 409 -1.57 0.55 -19.55
C LEU A 409 -1.49 -0.15 -20.90
N ARG A 410 -0.66 -1.21 -21.03
CA ARG A 410 -0.56 -2.02 -22.26
C ARG A 410 -1.89 -2.66 -22.60
N ASP A 411 -2.58 -3.24 -21.61
CA ASP A 411 -3.90 -3.86 -21.80
C ASP A 411 -4.96 -2.85 -22.24
N ALA A 412 -4.92 -1.62 -21.70
CA ALA A 412 -5.86 -0.56 -22.08
C ALA A 412 -5.57 0.04 -23.46
N ALA A 413 -4.29 0.25 -23.80
CA ALA A 413 -3.87 0.87 -25.05
C ALA A 413 -3.88 -0.12 -26.25
N GLY A 414 -3.66 -1.41 -25.98
CA GLY A 414 -3.52 -2.45 -26.99
C GLY A 414 -2.12 -2.48 -27.63
N ASP A 415 -1.84 -3.53 -28.41
CA ASP A 415 -0.51 -3.80 -28.99
C ASP A 415 -0.02 -2.77 -30.01
N GLY A 416 -0.93 -1.94 -30.56
CA GLY A 416 -0.62 -1.00 -31.64
C GLY A 416 -0.23 0.40 -31.17
N THR A 417 -0.47 0.74 -29.90
CA THR A 417 -0.21 2.08 -29.36
C THR A 417 1.15 2.12 -28.66
N PRO A 418 2.09 2.98 -29.10
CA PRO A 418 3.36 3.17 -28.41
C PRO A 418 3.17 3.67 -26.98
N ILE A 419 3.89 3.04 -26.04
CA ILE A 419 4.00 3.48 -24.65
C ILE A 419 5.46 3.86 -24.42
N LEU A 420 5.70 5.07 -23.94
CA LEU A 420 7.03 5.61 -23.66
C LEU A 420 7.19 5.80 -22.15
N PHE A 421 8.28 5.31 -21.59
CA PHE A 421 8.66 5.57 -20.20
C PHE A 421 9.83 6.54 -20.15
N LEU A 422 9.64 7.71 -19.51
CA LEU A 422 10.69 8.68 -19.31
C LEU A 422 11.48 8.35 -18.04
N GLN A 423 12.76 8.02 -18.20
CA GLN A 423 13.65 7.73 -17.07
C GLN A 423 13.93 8.96 -16.20
N THR A 424 14.04 8.73 -14.90
CA THR A 424 14.27 9.74 -13.87
C THR A 424 15.70 10.26 -13.91
N TYR A 425 15.90 11.56 -13.78
CA TYR A 425 17.23 12.17 -13.63
C TYR A 425 17.62 12.33 -12.15
N ASN A 426 18.92 12.48 -11.88
CA ASN A 426 19.42 12.78 -10.54
C ASN A 426 19.48 14.30 -10.31
N PRO A 427 18.65 14.90 -9.43
CA PRO A 427 18.68 16.34 -9.18
C PRO A 427 20.00 16.82 -8.55
N PHE A 428 20.76 15.92 -7.91
CA PHE A 428 22.04 16.24 -7.28
C PHE A 428 23.24 16.14 -8.23
N SER A 429 23.02 15.86 -9.52
CA SER A 429 24.07 15.86 -10.55
C SER A 429 24.40 17.28 -11.03
N LEU A 430 24.88 18.09 -10.08
CA LEU A 430 25.02 19.54 -10.23
C LEU A 430 26.10 19.92 -11.24
N GLY A 431 27.08 19.06 -11.53
CA GLY A 431 28.17 19.40 -12.45
C GLY A 431 29.23 20.34 -11.88
N LEU A 432 29.25 20.52 -10.55
CA LEU A 432 30.24 21.33 -9.84
C LEU A 432 31.55 20.56 -9.59
N GLY A 433 31.54 19.24 -9.78
CA GLY A 433 32.69 18.34 -9.69
C GLY A 433 33.07 17.97 -8.25
N GLY A 434 33.51 16.72 -8.06
CA GLY A 434 34.18 16.29 -6.83
C GLY A 434 33.30 16.04 -5.61
N LEU A 435 31.97 15.91 -5.78
CA LEU A 435 31.05 15.57 -4.69
C LEU A 435 30.81 14.06 -4.64
N SER A 436 31.13 13.42 -3.52
CA SER A 436 30.83 11.99 -3.30
C SER A 436 29.33 11.71 -3.31
N LEU A 437 28.52 12.69 -2.87
CA LEU A 437 27.06 12.57 -2.90
C LEU A 437 26.52 12.50 -4.34
N GLU A 438 27.09 13.24 -5.28
CA GLU A 438 26.70 13.22 -6.70
C GLU A 438 26.89 11.82 -7.29
N ALA A 439 28.04 11.19 -7.05
CA ALA A 439 28.30 9.83 -7.51
C ALA A 439 27.37 8.78 -6.87
N ALA A 440 27.08 8.91 -5.57
CA ALA A 440 26.22 7.97 -4.86
C ALA A 440 24.73 8.11 -5.26
N SER A 441 24.26 9.35 -5.45
CA SER A 441 22.89 9.62 -5.93
C SER A 441 22.71 9.26 -7.41
N ASP A 442 23.77 9.38 -8.22
CA ASP A 442 23.80 8.87 -9.59
C ASP A 442 23.62 7.35 -9.64
N ASP A 443 24.25 6.61 -8.72
CA ASP A 443 24.09 5.16 -8.63
C ASP A 443 22.68 4.76 -8.21
N ALA A 444 22.11 5.40 -7.19
CA ALA A 444 20.72 5.18 -6.78
C ALA A 444 19.73 5.44 -7.95
N THR A 445 19.93 6.52 -8.70
CA THR A 445 19.14 6.85 -9.89
C THR A 445 19.31 5.79 -10.98
N ALA A 446 20.53 5.28 -11.18
CA ALA A 446 20.81 4.22 -12.14
C ALA A 446 20.11 2.90 -11.76
N GLN A 447 20.07 2.54 -10.47
CA GLN A 447 19.35 1.36 -9.98
C GLN A 447 17.84 1.48 -10.24
N LEU A 448 17.23 2.62 -9.93
CA LEU A 448 15.82 2.88 -10.23
C LEU A 448 15.52 2.74 -11.73
N ASN A 449 16.32 3.41 -12.57
CA ASN A 449 16.15 3.39 -14.02
C ASN A 449 16.42 2.00 -14.64
N ALA A 450 17.27 1.18 -14.02
CA ALA A 450 17.49 -0.20 -14.43
C ALA A 450 16.24 -1.06 -14.20
N VAL A 451 15.54 -0.87 -13.06
CA VAL A 451 14.24 -1.51 -12.80
C VAL A 451 13.22 -1.06 -13.86
N ALA A 452 13.14 0.24 -14.13
CA ALA A 452 12.22 0.76 -15.15
C ALA A 452 12.47 0.15 -16.53
N ALA A 453 13.74 0.01 -16.93
CA ALA A 453 14.12 -0.60 -18.20
C ALA A 453 13.82 -2.11 -18.24
N GLU A 454 14.08 -2.83 -17.16
CA GLU A 454 13.76 -4.26 -17.01
C GLU A 454 12.25 -4.50 -17.18
N VAL A 455 11.43 -3.79 -16.41
CA VAL A 455 9.98 -3.95 -16.41
C VAL A 455 9.39 -3.43 -17.73
N GLY A 456 9.87 -2.30 -18.24
CA GLY A 456 9.41 -1.76 -19.52
C GLY A 456 9.62 -2.73 -20.68
N ALA A 457 10.77 -3.41 -20.73
CA ALA A 457 11.03 -4.44 -21.74
C ALA A 457 10.06 -5.63 -21.65
N ALA A 458 9.60 -5.99 -20.45
CA ALA A 458 8.63 -7.07 -20.25
C ALA A 458 7.20 -6.73 -20.74
N HIS A 459 6.88 -5.43 -20.89
CA HIS A 459 5.56 -4.93 -21.27
C HIS A 459 5.53 -4.19 -22.63
N ASP A 460 6.59 -4.36 -23.44
CA ASP A 460 6.75 -3.70 -24.74
C ASP A 460 6.67 -2.16 -24.64
N VAL A 461 7.33 -1.61 -23.63
CA VAL A 461 7.41 -0.16 -23.37
C VAL A 461 8.77 0.36 -23.82
N THR A 462 8.77 1.43 -24.61
CA THR A 462 10.00 2.09 -25.08
C THR A 462 10.54 3.01 -24.00
N ILE A 463 11.82 2.84 -23.66
CA ILE A 463 12.50 3.66 -22.64
C ILE A 463 13.11 4.91 -23.28
N ALA A 464 12.76 6.08 -22.76
CA ALA A 464 13.37 7.37 -23.09
C ALA A 464 14.37 7.77 -21.99
N ASP A 465 15.63 7.99 -22.37
CA ASP A 465 16.71 8.35 -21.44
C ASP A 465 16.65 9.83 -21.04
N GLY A 466 15.87 10.12 -20.00
CA GLY A 466 15.84 11.45 -19.38
C GLY A 466 17.02 11.73 -18.43
N ALA A 467 17.77 10.69 -18.05
CA ALA A 467 18.79 10.78 -17.01
C ALA A 467 20.14 11.30 -17.54
N THR A 468 20.63 10.72 -18.63
CA THR A 468 21.93 11.08 -19.21
C THR A 468 22.01 12.53 -19.66
N PRO A 469 20.99 13.12 -20.33
CA PRO A 469 21.05 14.51 -20.76
C PRO A 469 21.14 15.53 -19.62
N MET A 470 20.64 15.16 -18.43
CA MET A 470 20.61 16.01 -17.23
C MET A 470 21.85 15.84 -16.34
N ARG A 471 22.70 14.83 -16.63
CA ARG A 471 23.87 14.50 -15.80
C ARG A 471 24.92 15.61 -15.88
N GLY A 472 25.30 16.12 -14.71
CA GLY A 472 26.27 17.20 -14.56
C GLY A 472 25.74 18.56 -15.00
N THR A 473 24.43 18.71 -15.16
CA THR A 473 23.80 19.96 -15.61
C THR A 473 22.68 20.43 -14.69
N THR A 474 22.36 19.73 -13.60
CA THR A 474 21.17 20.07 -12.81
C THR A 474 21.26 21.43 -12.15
N ALA A 475 22.47 21.92 -11.87
CA ALA A 475 22.70 23.30 -11.43
C ALA A 475 22.11 24.37 -12.37
N SER A 476 22.00 24.10 -13.68
CA SER A 476 21.49 25.04 -14.68
C SER A 476 20.20 24.58 -15.38
N THR A 477 19.78 23.34 -15.15
CA THR A 477 18.58 22.73 -15.77
C THR A 477 17.45 22.48 -14.77
N THR A 478 17.68 22.74 -13.48
CA THR A 478 16.70 22.70 -12.39
C THR A 478 16.76 23.99 -11.58
N HIS A 479 16.02 24.06 -10.49
CA HIS A 479 16.04 25.17 -9.52
C HIS A 479 16.87 24.83 -8.27
N MET A 480 17.78 23.86 -8.35
CA MET A 480 18.60 23.41 -7.22
C MET A 480 19.54 24.49 -6.67
N LEU A 481 19.84 25.53 -7.44
CA LEU A 481 20.64 26.68 -7.02
C LEU A 481 19.80 27.93 -6.74
N ASP A 482 18.47 27.82 -6.67
CA ASP A 482 17.64 28.94 -6.26
C ASP A 482 17.79 29.23 -4.75
N ALA A 483 17.35 30.41 -4.33
CA ALA A 483 17.37 30.80 -2.91
C ALA A 483 16.59 29.82 -2.00
N GLN A 484 15.58 29.17 -2.58
CA GLN A 484 14.96 27.96 -2.03
C GLN A 484 15.22 26.85 -3.05
N PRO A 485 16.16 25.93 -2.77
CA PRO A 485 16.48 24.85 -3.69
C PRO A 485 15.24 24.02 -4.03
N ASP A 486 15.06 23.76 -5.32
CA ASP A 486 13.98 22.93 -5.84
C ASP A 486 14.54 21.95 -6.90
N ILE A 487 14.27 20.66 -6.69
CA ILE A 487 14.72 19.55 -7.53
C ILE A 487 14.13 19.59 -8.94
N HIS A 488 13.03 20.30 -9.15
CA HIS A 488 12.27 20.24 -10.39
C HIS A 488 12.97 20.96 -11.56
N PRO A 489 12.76 20.48 -12.80
CA PRO A 489 13.38 21.09 -13.97
C PRO A 489 12.85 22.50 -14.21
N ASN A 490 13.74 23.36 -14.68
CA ASN A 490 13.34 24.62 -15.29
C ASN A 490 12.97 24.39 -16.78
N GLY A 491 12.68 25.46 -17.52
CA GLY A 491 12.29 25.35 -18.93
C GLY A 491 13.33 24.65 -19.83
N VAL A 492 14.63 24.78 -19.53
CA VAL A 492 15.72 24.10 -20.27
C VAL A 492 15.76 22.62 -19.91
N GLY A 493 15.63 22.26 -18.63
CA GLY A 493 15.54 20.86 -18.21
C GLY A 493 14.35 20.13 -18.84
N TYR A 494 13.17 20.74 -18.86
CA TYR A 494 12.02 20.18 -19.55
C TYR A 494 12.19 20.06 -21.07
N ASP A 495 12.98 20.93 -21.69
CA ASP A 495 13.35 20.78 -23.10
C ASP A 495 14.19 19.52 -23.34
N LEU A 496 15.16 19.24 -22.47
CA LEU A 496 15.99 18.03 -22.54
C LEU A 496 15.17 16.75 -22.35
N LEU A 497 14.24 16.74 -21.39
CA LEU A 497 13.34 15.61 -21.16
C LEU A 497 12.41 15.36 -22.37
N ALA A 498 11.90 16.44 -22.98
CA ALA A 498 11.11 16.33 -24.20
C ALA A 498 11.94 15.85 -25.41
N GLN A 499 13.22 16.23 -25.50
CA GLN A 499 14.14 15.69 -26.51
C GLN A 499 14.36 14.19 -26.33
N ALA A 500 14.58 13.72 -25.11
CA ALA A 500 14.74 12.28 -24.83
C ALA A 500 13.53 11.46 -25.31
N LEU A 501 12.32 11.98 -25.13
CA LEU A 501 11.10 11.37 -25.67
C LEU A 501 11.04 11.45 -27.20
N ALA A 502 11.40 12.60 -27.78
CA ALA A 502 11.36 12.82 -29.23
C ALA A 502 12.34 11.92 -30.00
N ASP A 503 13.46 11.57 -29.39
CA ASP A 503 14.53 10.72 -29.95
C ASP A 503 14.11 9.25 -30.07
N VAL A 504 13.14 8.82 -29.26
CA VAL A 504 12.65 7.43 -29.24
C VAL A 504 11.28 7.24 -29.91
N LEU A 505 10.71 8.32 -30.46
CA LEU A 505 9.48 8.22 -31.27
C LEU A 505 9.75 7.33 -32.51
N PRO A 506 8.87 6.36 -32.80
CA PRO A 506 9.07 5.33 -33.83
C PRO A 506 9.06 5.83 -35.29
#